data_AF-A0A0M8SZG4-F1
#
_entry.id   AF-A0A0M8SZG4-F1
#
_cell.length_a   1.000
_cell.length_b   1.000
_cell.length_c   1.000
_cell.angle_alpha   90.00
_cell.angle_beta   90.00
_cell.angle_gamma   90.00
#
_symmetry.space_group_name_H-M   'P 1'
#
loop_
_entity.id
_entity.type
_entity.pdbx_description
1 polymer ?
#
loop_
_entity_poly.entity_id
_entity_poly.type
_entity_poly.pdbx_seq_one_letter_code
_entity_poly.pdbx_strand_id
1 'polypeptide(L)'
;DTSRSPKDVLVTLPGGYLLCGGGGRSDVREFERLSGLGYRAMDVGDHPGGARLLREALALWSGPAFADVQGGVQLDMEIRRLEETRLCALDQRIEADLRLGRHRELLAELTVLVSRYRTHENLHGQFMLALHRSGRRGEAL
;
A
#
# COMPACT_ATOMS: atom_id res chain seq x y z
N ASP A 1 -0.10 -35.08 -1.44
CA ASP A 1 0.90 -34.83 -0.39
C ASP A 1 2.25 -35.08 -1.00
N THR A 2 2.91 -34.03 -1.47
CA THR A 2 4.19 -34.13 -2.20
C THR A 2 5.16 -33.25 -1.43
N SER A 3 5.89 -33.87 -0.49
CA SER A 3 6.89 -33.19 0.33
C SER A 3 7.98 -32.63 -0.58
N ARG A 4 8.01 -31.30 -0.76
CA ARG A 4 9.11 -30.61 -1.45
C ARG A 4 10.40 -30.75 -0.63
N SER A 5 11.49 -31.05 -1.33
CA SER A 5 12.84 -31.01 -0.75
C SER A 5 13.35 -29.57 -0.70
N PRO A 6 14.25 -29.20 0.24
CA PRO A 6 14.93 -27.90 0.22
C PRO A 6 15.59 -27.55 -1.12
N LYS A 7 16.07 -28.57 -1.85
CA LYS A 7 16.67 -28.41 -3.20
C LYS A 7 15.66 -28.07 -4.29
N ASP A 8 14.36 -28.26 -4.03
CA ASP A 8 13.28 -27.86 -4.94
C ASP A 8 12.85 -26.40 -4.72
N VAL A 9 13.26 -25.80 -3.58
CA VAL A 9 12.96 -24.42 -3.20
C VAL A 9 14.11 -23.49 -3.56
N LEU A 10 15.36 -23.89 -3.29
CA LEU A 10 16.54 -23.15 -3.71
C LEU A 10 17.34 -24.00 -4.70
N VAL A 11 17.16 -23.72 -5.97
CA VAL A 11 17.77 -24.47 -7.06
C VAL A 11 19.10 -23.82 -7.42
N THR A 12 20.19 -24.59 -7.37
CA THR A 12 21.49 -24.15 -7.88
C THR A 12 21.52 -24.25 -9.40
N LEU A 13 21.86 -23.16 -10.08
CA LEU A 13 22.01 -23.09 -11.53
C LEU A 13 23.42 -22.60 -11.88
N PRO A 14 23.93 -22.87 -13.10
CA PRO A 14 25.15 -22.23 -13.56
C PRO A 14 25.03 -20.70 -13.41
N GLY A 15 25.93 -20.10 -12.62
CA GLY A 15 25.93 -18.65 -12.38
C GLY A 15 25.11 -18.16 -11.18
N GLY A 16 24.48 -19.04 -10.38
CA GLY A 16 23.84 -18.61 -9.13
C GLY A 16 22.78 -19.55 -8.57
N TYR A 17 21.78 -18.94 -7.92
CA TYR A 17 20.68 -19.65 -7.26
C TYR A 17 19.34 -19.07 -7.67
N LEU A 18 18.34 -19.92 -7.81
CA LEU A 18 16.95 -19.55 -8.07
C LEU A 18 16.09 -19.95 -6.88
N LEU A 19 15.41 -18.96 -6.28
CA LEU A 19 14.38 -19.23 -5.28
C LEU A 19 13.06 -19.58 -5.97
N CYS A 20 12.79 -20.87 -6.09
CA CYS A 20 11.53 -21.42 -6.54
C CYS A 20 10.51 -21.34 -5.40
N GLY A 21 9.73 -20.26 -5.40
CA GLY A 21 8.78 -19.94 -4.33
C GLY A 21 7.79 -21.07 -3.99
N GLY A 22 7.54 -22.02 -4.89
CA GLY A 22 6.91 -23.29 -4.53
C GLY A 22 5.56 -23.21 -3.82
N GLY A 23 4.76 -22.19 -4.10
CA GLY A 23 3.49 -21.91 -3.39
C GLY A 23 3.64 -21.08 -2.12
N GLY A 24 4.86 -20.75 -1.71
CA GLY A 24 5.16 -19.70 -0.74
C GLY A 24 4.59 -18.36 -1.19
N ARG A 25 4.07 -17.60 -0.22
CA ARG A 25 3.47 -16.30 -0.46
C ARG A 25 4.53 -15.22 -0.33
N SER A 26 4.51 -14.28 -1.26
CA SER A 26 5.24 -13.02 -1.15
C SER A 26 4.22 -11.94 -0.85
N ASP A 27 4.43 -11.26 0.28
CA ASP A 27 3.68 -10.06 0.67
C ASP A 27 3.70 -8.99 -0.42
N VAL A 28 4.86 -8.73 -1.05
CA VAL A 28 4.99 -7.79 -2.18
C VAL A 28 4.10 -8.20 -3.35
N ARG A 29 4.16 -9.47 -3.78
CA ARG A 29 3.33 -9.94 -4.91
C ARG A 29 1.84 -9.89 -4.59
N GLU A 30 1.47 -10.21 -3.36
CA GLU A 30 0.08 -10.16 -2.92
C GLU A 30 -0.42 -8.71 -2.78
N PHE A 31 0.43 -7.81 -2.29
CA PHE A 31 0.18 -6.38 -2.23
C PHE A 31 -0.04 -5.79 -3.63
N GLU A 32 0.83 -6.09 -4.59
CA GLU A 32 0.69 -5.64 -5.99
C GLU A 32 -0.61 -6.18 -6.61
N ARG A 33 -0.94 -7.46 -6.37
CA ARG A 33 -2.17 -8.09 -6.86
C ARG A 33 -3.42 -7.42 -6.28
N LEU A 34 -3.49 -7.24 -4.97
CA LEU A 34 -4.62 -6.62 -4.28
C LEU A 34 -4.76 -5.14 -4.64
N SER A 35 -3.65 -4.39 -4.69
CA SER A 35 -3.65 -2.99 -5.08
C SER A 35 -4.13 -2.81 -6.52
N GLY A 36 -3.64 -3.64 -7.44
CA GLY A 36 -4.09 -3.62 -8.83
C GLY A 36 -5.58 -3.97 -9.00
N LEU A 37 -6.12 -4.89 -8.19
CA LEU A 37 -7.56 -5.14 -8.15
C LEU A 37 -8.33 -3.95 -7.58
N GLY A 38 -7.81 -3.33 -6.52
CA GLY A 38 -8.39 -2.14 -5.90
C GLY A 38 -8.45 -0.95 -6.86
N TYR A 39 -7.38 -0.70 -7.62
CA TYR A 39 -7.36 0.34 -8.65
C TYR A 39 -8.40 0.10 -9.74
N ARG A 40 -8.50 -1.15 -10.26
CA ARG A 40 -9.54 -1.48 -11.24
C ARG A 40 -10.95 -1.31 -10.70
N ALA A 41 -11.19 -1.64 -9.43
CA ALA A 41 -12.48 -1.40 -8.79
C ALA A 41 -12.78 0.11 -8.70
N MET A 42 -11.77 0.93 -8.39
CA MET A 42 -11.91 2.39 -8.37
C MET A 42 -12.21 2.96 -9.76
N ASP A 43 -11.56 2.46 -10.81
CA ASP A 43 -11.77 2.91 -12.19
C ASP A 43 -13.21 2.67 -12.68
N VAL A 44 -13.85 1.59 -12.22
CA VAL A 44 -15.25 1.26 -12.57
C VAL A 44 -16.27 1.81 -11.58
N GLY A 45 -15.85 2.62 -10.60
CA GLY A 45 -16.74 3.25 -9.61
C GLY A 45 -17.16 2.36 -8.44
N ASP A 46 -16.61 1.14 -8.31
CA ASP A 46 -16.82 0.28 -7.14
C ASP A 46 -15.94 0.75 -5.96
N HIS A 47 -16.30 1.89 -5.37
CA HIS A 47 -15.62 2.45 -4.21
C HIS A 47 -15.64 1.53 -2.98
N PRO A 48 -16.74 0.81 -2.64
CA PRO A 48 -16.72 -0.17 -1.56
C PRO A 48 -15.70 -1.29 -1.79
N GLY A 49 -15.66 -1.87 -3.00
CA GLY A 49 -14.72 -2.92 -3.36
C GLY A 49 -13.27 -2.42 -3.38
N GLY A 50 -13.04 -1.24 -3.96
CA GLY A 50 -11.74 -0.57 -3.99
C GLY A 50 -11.20 -0.32 -2.58
N ALA A 51 -12.00 0.29 -1.69
CA ALA A 51 -11.61 0.54 -0.30
C ALA A 51 -11.22 -0.74 0.44
N ARG A 52 -12.02 -1.81 0.28
CA ARG A 52 -11.76 -3.11 0.93
C ARG A 52 -10.44 -3.72 0.43
N LEU A 53 -10.26 -3.82 -0.88
CA LEU A 53 -9.07 -4.43 -1.49
C LEU A 53 -7.79 -3.67 -1.15
N LEU A 54 -7.83 -2.33 -1.19
CA LEU A 54 -6.67 -1.51 -0.87
C LEU A 54 -6.33 -1.58 0.63
N ARG A 55 -7.34 -1.71 1.51
CA ARG A 55 -7.10 -1.93 2.94
C ARG A 55 -6.46 -3.29 3.21
N GLU A 56 -6.93 -4.34 2.55
CA GLU A 56 -6.32 -5.68 2.61
C GLU A 56 -4.87 -5.64 2.10
N ALA A 57 -4.59 -4.91 1.02
CA ALA A 57 -3.24 -4.73 0.50
C ALA A 57 -2.34 -4.03 1.53
N LEU A 58 -2.77 -2.88 2.06
CA LEU A 58 -2.01 -2.09 3.03
C LEU A 58 -1.76 -2.85 4.35
N ALA A 59 -2.65 -3.77 4.73
CA ALA A 59 -2.49 -4.60 5.92
C ALA A 59 -1.34 -5.61 5.83
N LEU A 60 -0.81 -5.90 4.63
CA LEU A 60 0.38 -6.73 4.45
C LEU A 60 1.66 -6.04 4.92
N TRP A 61 1.64 -4.71 5.05
CA TRP A 61 2.80 -3.92 5.44
C TRP A 61 2.97 -3.90 6.96
N SER A 62 4.08 -4.45 7.44
CA SER A 62 4.41 -4.46 8.87
C SER A 62 5.36 -3.33 9.31
N GLY A 63 5.87 -2.54 8.36
CA GLY A 63 6.87 -1.51 8.62
C GLY A 63 7.38 -0.89 7.31
N PRO A 64 8.55 -0.24 7.34
CA PRO A 64 9.29 0.13 6.13
C PRO A 64 9.69 -1.09 5.30
N ALA A 65 9.74 -0.96 3.98
CA ALA A 65 10.25 -2.01 3.10
C ALA A 65 11.69 -2.40 3.46
N PHE A 66 11.97 -3.70 3.55
CA PHE A 66 13.29 -4.24 3.92
C PHE A 66 13.87 -3.65 5.22
N ALA A 67 13.03 -3.38 6.21
CA ALA A 67 13.49 -3.01 7.55
C ALA A 67 14.57 -4.01 8.03
N ASP A 68 15.60 -3.48 8.68
CA ASP A 68 16.76 -4.23 9.21
C ASP A 68 17.68 -4.89 8.18
N VAL A 69 17.51 -4.60 6.88
CA VAL A 69 18.41 -5.08 5.82
C VAL A 69 19.29 -3.93 5.32
N GLN A 70 20.62 -4.09 5.45
CA GLN A 70 21.55 -3.16 4.81
C GLN A 70 21.68 -3.49 3.33
N GLY A 71 21.15 -2.61 2.50
CA GLY A 71 21.19 -2.69 1.04
C GLY A 71 22.35 -1.94 0.42
N GLY A 72 22.74 -2.36 -0.79
CA GLY A 72 23.43 -1.48 -1.72
C GLY A 72 22.44 -0.66 -2.56
N VAL A 73 22.96 0.18 -3.46
CA VAL A 73 22.17 1.11 -4.31
C VAL A 73 20.98 0.45 -5.01
N GLN A 74 21.10 -0.82 -5.42
CA GLN A 74 20.01 -1.57 -6.06
C GLN A 74 18.83 -1.82 -5.11
N LEU A 75 19.10 -2.14 -3.85
CA LEU A 75 18.04 -2.37 -2.87
C LEU A 75 17.38 -1.05 -2.46
N ASP A 76 18.15 0.04 -2.36
CA ASP A 76 17.60 1.37 -2.07
C ASP A 76 16.58 1.83 -3.12
N MET A 77 16.85 1.54 -4.40
CA MET A 77 15.90 1.83 -5.48
C MET A 77 14.61 1.03 -5.32
N GLU A 78 14.69 -0.26 -4.97
CA GLU A 78 13.51 -1.10 -4.79
C GLU A 78 12.73 -0.70 -3.53
N ILE A 79 13.41 -0.35 -2.43
CA ILE A 79 12.76 0.20 -1.22
C ILE A 79 11.94 1.44 -1.58
N ARG A 80 12.52 2.39 -2.32
CA ARG A 80 11.82 3.60 -2.76
C ARG A 80 10.59 3.28 -3.60
N ARG A 81 10.74 2.43 -4.62
CA ARG A 81 9.61 1.98 -5.46
C ARG A 81 8.48 1.36 -4.62
N LEU A 82 8.82 0.50 -3.67
CA LEU A 82 7.83 -0.17 -2.83
C LEU A 82 7.10 0.83 -1.92
N GLU A 83 7.82 1.75 -1.29
CA GLU A 83 7.22 2.82 -0.45
C GLU A 83 6.35 3.78 -1.28
N GLU A 84 6.76 4.13 -2.50
CA GLU A 84 5.95 4.93 -3.43
C GLU A 84 4.66 4.19 -3.80
N THR A 85 4.74 2.90 -4.11
CA THR A 85 3.57 2.08 -4.44
C THR A 85 2.62 1.96 -3.24
N ARG A 86 3.17 1.84 -2.03
CA ARG A 86 2.39 1.88 -0.78
C ARG A 86 1.63 3.20 -0.62
N LEU A 87 2.30 4.31 -0.88
CA LEU A 87 1.71 5.64 -0.75
C LEU A 87 0.58 5.86 -1.77
N CYS A 88 0.76 5.40 -3.02
CA CYS A 88 -0.31 5.39 -4.02
C CYS A 88 -1.53 4.56 -3.59
N ALA A 89 -1.31 3.38 -3.00
CA ALA A 89 -2.40 2.54 -2.50
C ALA A 89 -3.14 3.21 -1.33
N LEU A 90 -2.41 3.91 -0.47
CA LEU A 90 -2.96 4.68 0.64
C LEU A 90 -3.85 5.83 0.14
N ASP A 91 -3.35 6.63 -0.80
CA ASP A 91 -4.10 7.71 -1.43
C ASP A 91 -5.43 7.23 -2.02
N GLN A 92 -5.39 6.16 -2.81
CA GLN A 92 -6.59 5.62 -3.45
C GLN A 92 -7.58 5.05 -2.44
N ARG A 93 -7.09 4.47 -1.35
CA ARG A 93 -7.96 3.98 -0.28
C ARG A 93 -8.67 5.12 0.43
N ILE A 94 -7.95 6.21 0.73
CA ILE A 94 -8.53 7.40 1.36
C ILE A 94 -9.55 8.03 0.41
N GLU A 95 -9.25 8.15 -0.88
CA GLU A 95 -10.19 8.65 -1.88
C GLU A 95 -11.47 7.80 -1.93
N ALA A 96 -11.33 6.47 -1.88
CA ALA A 96 -12.47 5.56 -1.81
C ALA A 96 -13.33 5.81 -0.56
N ASP A 97 -12.70 5.90 0.62
CA ASP A 97 -13.40 6.15 1.89
C ASP A 97 -14.06 7.55 1.91
N LEU A 98 -13.43 8.56 1.28
CA LEU A 98 -14.06 9.87 1.06
C LEU A 98 -15.29 9.77 0.16
N ARG A 99 -15.24 9.04 -0.95
CA ARG A 99 -16.41 8.86 -1.82
C ARG A 99 -17.56 8.12 -1.15
N LEU A 100 -17.24 7.28 -0.16
CA LEU A 100 -18.22 6.59 0.68
C LEU A 100 -18.78 7.44 1.83
N GLY A 101 -18.38 8.71 1.94
CA GLY A 101 -18.89 9.62 2.97
C GLY A 101 -18.23 9.47 4.34
N ARG A 102 -17.15 8.69 4.48
CA ARG A 102 -16.47 8.38 5.75
C ARG A 102 -15.52 9.49 6.23
N HIS A 103 -15.87 10.75 5.97
CA HIS A 103 -14.99 11.90 6.18
C HIS A 103 -14.53 12.05 7.63
N ARG A 104 -15.45 11.86 8.59
CA ARG A 104 -15.16 12.01 10.02
C ARG A 104 -14.22 10.94 10.53
N GLU A 105 -14.39 9.71 10.07
CA GLU A 105 -13.54 8.57 10.44
C GLU A 105 -12.10 8.77 9.93
N LEU A 106 -11.95 9.39 8.75
CA LEU A 106 -10.63 9.66 8.15
C LEU A 106 -9.88 10.82 8.82
N LEU A 107 -10.51 11.73 9.55
CA LEU A 107 -9.85 12.95 10.07
C LEU A 107 -8.67 12.65 11.00
N ALA A 108 -8.85 11.69 11.92
CA ALA A 108 -7.80 11.31 12.86
C ALA A 108 -6.60 10.70 12.14
N GLU A 109 -6.86 9.83 11.15
CA GLU A 109 -5.82 9.22 10.34
C GLU A 109 -5.10 10.26 9.46
N LEU A 110 -5.85 11.09 8.74
CA LEU A 110 -5.29 12.11 7.85
C LEU A 110 -4.44 13.12 8.61
N THR A 111 -4.79 13.47 9.85
CA THR A 111 -3.99 14.36 10.71
C THR A 111 -2.59 13.78 10.96
N VAL A 112 -2.49 12.47 11.20
CA VAL A 112 -1.19 11.78 11.37
C VAL A 112 -0.44 11.72 10.03
N LEU A 113 -1.15 11.39 8.94
CA LEU A 113 -0.54 11.24 7.62
C LEU A 113 0.04 12.54 7.08
N VAL A 114 -0.67 13.67 7.18
CA VAL A 114 -0.14 14.97 6.70
C VAL A 114 1.03 15.46 7.56
N SER A 115 1.05 15.12 8.85
CA SER A 115 2.19 15.39 9.73
C SER A 115 3.43 14.57 9.34
N ARG A 116 3.22 13.32 8.91
CA ARG A 116 4.27 12.40 8.47
C ARG A 116 4.78 12.73 7.06
N TYR A 117 3.88 13.04 6.12
CA TYR A 117 4.16 13.26 4.70
C TYR A 117 3.94 14.73 4.30
N ARG A 118 4.73 15.63 4.89
CA ARG A 118 4.55 17.10 4.80
C ARG A 118 4.60 17.69 3.39
N THR A 119 5.20 16.98 2.43
CA THR A 119 5.32 17.45 1.03
C THR A 119 4.36 16.71 0.10
N HIS A 120 3.40 15.96 0.63
CA HIS A 120 2.51 15.11 -0.16
C HIS A 120 1.16 15.80 -0.41
N GLU A 121 1.09 16.59 -1.49
CA GLU A 121 -0.03 17.47 -1.80
C GLU A 121 -1.40 16.76 -1.81
N ASN A 122 -1.47 15.54 -2.32
CA ASN A 122 -2.74 14.79 -2.39
C ASN A 122 -3.32 14.50 -1.00
N LEU A 123 -2.48 14.14 -0.02
CA LEU A 123 -2.92 13.86 1.35
C LEU A 123 -3.42 15.13 2.03
N HIS A 124 -2.75 16.27 1.77
CA HIS A 124 -3.23 17.57 2.23
C HIS A 124 -4.58 17.93 1.59
N GLY A 125 -4.75 17.71 0.29
CA GLY A 125 -6.02 17.90 -0.42
C GLY A 125 -7.15 17.06 0.17
N GLN A 126 -6.89 15.77 0.41
CA GLN A 126 -7.83 14.85 1.04
C GLN A 126 -8.18 15.28 2.48
N PHE A 127 -7.21 15.77 3.25
CA PHE A 127 -7.44 16.29 4.60
C PHE A 127 -8.34 17.54 4.61
N MET A 128 -8.05 18.52 3.75
CA MET A 128 -8.91 19.70 3.59
C MET A 128 -10.34 19.32 3.19
N LEU A 129 -10.48 18.36 2.27
CA LEU A 129 -11.78 17.86 1.83
C LEU A 129 -12.56 17.17 2.96
N ALA A 130 -11.88 16.34 3.76
CA ALA A 130 -12.47 15.68 4.92
C ALA A 130 -12.95 16.68 5.97
N LEU A 131 -12.15 17.71 6.26
CA LEU A 131 -12.51 18.79 7.20
C LEU A 131 -13.74 19.56 6.72
N HIS A 132 -13.75 19.94 5.43
CA HIS A 132 -14.86 20.65 4.82
C HIS A 132 -16.17 19.85 4.90
N ARG A 133 -16.13 18.57 4.49
CA ARG A 133 -17.33 17.71 4.47
C ARG A 133 -17.79 17.25 5.84
N SER A 134 -16.94 17.35 6.87
CA SER A 134 -17.30 17.04 8.26
C SER A 134 -17.98 18.19 9.01
N GLY A 135 -18.13 19.36 8.37
CA GLY A 135 -18.70 20.57 8.98
C GLY A 135 -17.71 21.37 9.83
N ARG A 136 -16.42 20.98 9.85
CA ARG A 136 -15.33 21.71 10.55
C ARG A 136 -14.69 22.73 9.63
N ARG A 137 -15.51 23.55 8.96
CA ARG A 137 -15.04 24.52 7.94
C ARG A 137 -13.97 25.49 8.46
N GLY A 138 -13.98 25.81 9.76
CA GLY A 138 -12.99 26.71 10.38
C GLY A 138 -11.57 26.16 10.48
N GLU A 139 -11.36 24.85 10.28
CA GLU A 139 -10.03 24.22 10.29
C GLU A 139 -9.53 23.88 8.88
N ALA A 140 -10.35 24.10 7.85
CA ALA A 140 -10.05 23.76 6.46
C ALA A 140 -9.35 24.89 5.67
N LEU A 141 -8.98 25.99 6.34
CA LEU A 141 -8.41 27.21 5.76
C LEU A 141 -7.03 27.51 6.35
#